data_AF-A0A2G5NKJ6-F1
#
_entry.id   AF-A0A2G5NKJ6-F1
#
_cell.length_a   1.000
_cell.length_b   1.000
_cell.length_c   1.000
_cell.angle_alpha   90.00
_cell.angle_beta   90.00
_cell.angle_gamma   90.00
#
_symmetry.space_group_name_H-M   'P 1'
#
loop_
_entity.id
_entity.type
_entity.pdbx_description
1 polymer ?
#
loop_
_entity_poly.entity_id
_entity_poly.type
_entity_poly.pdbx_seq_one_letter_code
_entity_poly.pdbx_strand_id
1 'polypeptide(L)'
;ELTRNLHEDMIVKHEDNQLVVERPSDSKEHRALHGTTRSVINNMVEGVTKGYEKALELVGVGYRATKTGNKLVLSVGLSHQV
;
A
#
# COMPACT_ATOMS: atom_id res chain seq x y z
N GLU A 1 3.12 -3.16 13.69
CA GLU A 1 4.30 -2.39 13.23
C GLU A 1 4.59 -2.78 11.79
N LEU A 2 5.02 -1.83 10.94
CA LEU A 2 5.41 -2.07 9.55
C LEU A 2 6.91 -1.83 9.41
N THR A 3 7.63 -2.77 8.79
CA THR A 3 9.08 -2.68 8.56
C THR A 3 9.38 -2.80 7.07
N ARG A 4 10.33 -2.02 6.57
CA ARG A 4 10.76 -2.09 5.18
C ARG A 4 12.22 -1.68 5.02
N ASN A 5 12.94 -2.40 4.17
CA ASN A 5 14.27 -2.02 3.74
C ASN A 5 14.18 -0.97 2.62
N LEU A 6 14.88 0.14 2.81
CA LEU A 6 14.99 1.22 1.82
C LEU A 6 16.30 1.07 1.05
N HIS A 7 16.37 1.72 -0.11
CA HIS A 7 17.60 1.72 -0.91
C HIS A 7 18.69 2.51 -0.18
N GLU A 8 19.91 1.97 -0.14
CA GLU A 8 21.03 2.51 0.66
C GLU A 8 21.42 3.94 0.25
N ASP A 9 21.28 4.26 -1.04
CA ASP A 9 21.58 5.58 -1.59
C ASP A 9 20.61 6.69 -1.16
N MET A 10 19.42 6.35 -0.63
CA MET A 10 18.44 7.36 -0.21
C MET A 10 18.68 7.76 1.25
N ILE A 11 18.88 9.05 1.48
CA ILE A 11 19.11 9.61 2.81
C ILE A 11 17.75 9.96 3.41
N VAL A 12 17.42 9.39 4.57
CA VAL A 12 16.19 9.71 5.31
C VAL A 12 16.56 10.37 6.62
N LYS A 13 16.11 11.61 6.81
CA LYS A 13 16.32 12.40 8.03
C LYS A 13 15.00 12.57 8.78
N HIS A 14 15.09 12.65 10.09
CA HIS A 14 13.96 12.97 10.96
C HIS A 14 14.22 14.33 11.61
N GLU A 15 13.49 15.36 11.16
CA GLU A 15 13.63 16.74 11.59
C GLU A 15 12.25 17.27 11.95
N ASP A 16 12.12 17.92 13.12
CA ASP A 16 10.89 18.62 13.55
C ASP A 16 9.59 17.82 13.39
N ASN A 17 9.63 16.54 13.80
CA ASN A 17 8.49 15.61 13.71
C ASN A 17 8.03 15.33 12.26
N GLN A 18 8.91 15.52 11.29
CA GLN A 18 8.72 15.21 9.89
C GLN A 18 9.87 14.34 9.38
N LEU A 19 9.55 13.45 8.44
CA LEU A 19 10.54 12.65 7.72
C LEU A 19 10.87 13.32 6.39
N VAL A 20 12.13 13.69 6.23
CA VAL A 20 12.67 14.31 5.00
C VAL A 20 13.48 13.25 4.27
N VAL A 21 13.12 12.98 3.01
CA VAL A 21 13.91 12.11 2.12
C VAL A 21 14.75 13.02 1.22
N GLU A 22 16.04 12.79 1.16
CA GLU A 22 17.00 13.49 0.31
C GLU A 22 17.64 12.52 -0.68
N ARG A 23 18.01 13.05 -1.85
CA ARG A 23 18.71 12.30 -2.90
C ARG A 23 20.17 12.75 -2.97
N PRO A 24 21.13 11.84 -3.22
CA PRO A 24 22.55 12.18 -3.28
C PRO A 24 22.93 12.84 -4.62
N SER A 25 22.17 12.61 -5.70
CA SER A 25 22.40 13.30 -6.98
C SER A 25 21.11 13.46 -7.80
N ASP A 26 21.21 14.24 -8.89
CA ASP A 26 20.11 14.49 -9.84
C ASP A 26 20.04 13.48 -11.00
N SER A 27 20.72 12.33 -10.87
CA SER A 27 20.59 11.24 -11.83
C SER A 27 19.12 10.80 -11.95
N LYS A 28 18.76 10.29 -13.13
CA LYS A 28 17.40 9.82 -13.40
C LYS A 28 16.96 8.74 -12.41
N GLU A 29 17.87 7.86 -12.03
CA GLU A 29 17.63 6.77 -11.08
C GLU A 29 17.39 7.30 -9.67
N HIS A 30 18.24 8.20 -9.16
CA HIS A 30 18.05 8.78 -7.84
C HIS A 30 16.78 9.60 -7.73
N ARG A 31 16.38 10.30 -8.81
CA ARG A 31 15.09 11.01 -8.86
C ARG A 31 13.89 10.06 -8.78
N ALA A 32 13.94 8.93 -9.47
CA ALA A 32 12.88 7.92 -9.41
C ALA A 32 12.81 7.29 -8.00
N LEU A 33 13.96 6.88 -7.46
CA LEU A 33 14.07 6.28 -6.13
C LEU A 33 13.59 7.21 -5.02
N HIS A 34 13.90 8.51 -5.12
CA HIS A 34 13.46 9.52 -4.16
C HIS A 34 11.93 9.58 -4.05
N GLY A 35 11.25 9.70 -5.20
CA GLY A 35 9.79 9.77 -5.25
C GLY A 35 9.13 8.48 -4.75
N THR A 36 9.67 7.32 -5.13
CA THR A 36 9.18 6.02 -4.66
C THR A 36 9.35 5.87 -3.14
N THR A 37 10.55 6.17 -2.62
CA THR A 37 10.87 6.04 -1.18
C THR A 37 9.97 6.94 -0.34
N ARG A 38 9.83 8.22 -0.71
CA ARG A 38 8.91 9.16 -0.06
C ARG A 38 7.47 8.63 -0.04
N SER A 39 6.97 8.14 -1.18
CA SER A 39 5.58 7.66 -1.29
C SER A 39 5.34 6.41 -0.45
N VAL A 40 6.30 5.49 -0.43
CA VAL A 40 6.24 4.27 0.38
C VAL A 40 6.19 4.61 1.88
N ILE A 41 7.09 5.49 2.35
CA ILE A 41 7.10 5.92 3.77
C ILE A 41 5.77 6.58 4.14
N ASN A 42 5.28 7.49 3.31
CA ASN A 42 3.98 8.14 3.54
C ASN A 42 2.83 7.12 3.64
N ASN A 43 2.79 6.15 2.73
CA ASN A 43 1.76 5.11 2.74
C ASN A 43 1.89 4.17 3.95
N MET A 44 3.10 3.91 4.45
CA MET A 44 3.30 3.15 5.68
C MET A 44 2.74 3.90 6.90
N VAL A 45 2.99 5.22 7.01
CA VAL A 45 2.45 6.06 8.08
C VAL A 45 0.93 6.15 8.00
N GLU A 46 0.38 6.40 6.81
CA GLU A 46 -1.06 6.45 6.60
C GLU A 46 -1.73 5.11 6.91
N GLY A 47 -1.10 3.99 6.51
CA GLY A 47 -1.61 2.65 6.77
C GLY A 47 -1.69 2.28 8.25
N VAL A 48 -0.75 2.73 9.10
CA VAL A 48 -0.82 2.49 10.56
C VAL A 48 -1.73 3.46 11.29
N THR A 49 -1.95 4.66 10.76
CA THR A 49 -2.79 5.70 11.41
C THR A 49 -4.26 5.61 11.02
N LYS A 50 -4.56 5.36 9.74
CA LYS A 50 -5.94 5.30 9.21
C LYS A 50 -6.40 3.88 8.87
N GLY A 51 -5.48 2.94 8.66
CA GLY A 51 -5.79 1.61 8.14
C GLY A 51 -5.89 1.59 6.61
N TYR A 52 -6.16 0.40 6.06
CA TYR A 52 -6.35 0.19 4.62
C TYR A 52 -7.79 -0.23 4.35
N GLU A 53 -8.46 0.48 3.43
CA GLU A 53 -9.79 0.14 2.96
C GLU A 53 -9.84 0.17 1.43
N LYS A 54 -10.52 -0.81 0.83
CA LYS A 54 -10.86 -0.80 -0.59
C LYS A 54 -12.26 -1.38 -0.76
N ALA A 55 -13.20 -0.53 -1.18
CA ALA A 55 -14.53 -0.96 -1.56
C ALA A 55 -14.49 -1.57 -2.96
N LEU A 56 -15.07 -2.76 -3.12
CA LEU A 56 -15.22 -3.45 -4.40
C LEU A 56 -16.70 -3.68 -4.67
N GLU A 57 -17.13 -3.38 -5.88
CA GLU A 57 -18.52 -3.57 -6.32
C GLU A 57 -18.65 -4.86 -7.15
N LEU A 58 -19.68 -5.65 -6.87
CA LEU A 58 -20.01 -6.85 -7.66
C LEU A 58 -21.11 -6.50 -8.66
N VAL A 59 -20.83 -6.70 -9.94
CA VAL A 59 -21.78 -6.46 -11.04
C VAL A 59 -22.14 -7.79 -11.69
N GLY A 60 -23.41 -8.19 -11.60
CA GLY A 60 -23.92 -9.43 -12.21
C GLY A 60 -25.20 -9.94 -11.55
N VAL A 61 -26.02 -10.67 -12.30
CA VAL A 61 -27.25 -11.28 -11.77
C VAL A 61 -26.90 -12.52 -10.96
N GLY A 62 -27.38 -12.57 -9.71
CA GLY A 62 -27.09 -13.68 -8.79
C GLY A 62 -25.69 -13.62 -8.15
N TYR A 63 -24.92 -12.57 -8.39
CA TYR A 63 -23.60 -12.40 -7.77
C TYR A 63 -23.74 -11.98 -6.32
N ARG A 64 -23.09 -12.70 -5.41
CA ARG A 64 -23.16 -12.44 -3.96
C ARG A 64 -21.81 -12.70 -3.31
N ALA A 65 -21.48 -11.86 -2.34
CA ALA A 65 -20.33 -12.04 -1.45
C ALA A 65 -20.85 -12.25 -0.03
N THR A 66 -20.41 -13.33 0.63
CA THR A 66 -20.77 -13.64 2.02
C THR A 66 -19.51 -13.88 2.84
N LYS A 67 -19.48 -13.36 4.07
CA LYS A 67 -18.37 -13.54 4.99
C LYS A 67 -18.67 -14.74 5.91
N THR A 68 -17.85 -15.77 5.84
CA THR A 68 -17.91 -16.95 6.72
C THR A 68 -16.69 -16.95 7.62
N GLY A 69 -16.83 -16.40 8.84
CA GLY A 69 -15.70 -16.18 9.75
C GLY A 69 -14.67 -15.24 9.14
N ASN A 70 -13.43 -15.73 8.97
CA ASN A 70 -12.33 -15.00 8.32
C ASN A 70 -12.22 -15.27 6.81
N LYS A 71 -13.12 -16.08 6.23
CA LYS A 71 -13.15 -16.36 4.79
C LYS A 71 -14.24 -15.53 4.12
N LEU A 72 -13.92 -14.97 2.96
CA LEU A 72 -14.89 -14.36 2.05
C LEU A 72 -15.26 -15.42 1.01
N VAL A 73 -16.55 -15.68 0.84
CA VAL A 73 -17.08 -16.63 -0.15
C VAL A 73 -17.83 -15.85 -1.21
N LEU A 74 -17.44 -16.04 -2.47
CA LEU A 74 -17.94 -15.35 -3.65
C LEU A 74 -18.73 -16.32 -4.51
N SER A 75 -20.01 -16.01 -4.71
CA SER A 75 -20.88 -16.70 -5.66
C SER A 75 -20.99 -15.82 -6.91
N VAL A 76 -20.16 -16.09 -7.92
CA VAL A 76 -20.06 -15.27 -9.15
C VAL A 76 -20.42 -16.06 -10.42
N GLY A 77 -21.36 -17.00 -10.30
CA GLY A 77 -21.85 -17.80 -11.44
C GLY A 77 -20.91 -18.95 -11.86
N LEU A 78 -19.89 -19.25 -11.06
CA LEU A 78 -19.07 -20.46 -11.22
C LEU A 78 -19.75 -21.67 -10.56
N SER A 79 -19.55 -22.87 -11.10
CA SER A 79 -20.13 -24.11 -10.56
C SER A 79 -19.67 -24.44 -9.13
N HIS A 80 -18.54 -23.89 -8.70
CA HIS A 80 -18.02 -23.99 -7.34
C HIS A 80 -17.79 -22.58 -6.79
N GLN A 81 -18.10 -22.38 -5.51
CA GLN A 81 -17.88 -21.11 -4.81
C GLN A 81 -16.38 -20.88 -4.57
N VAL A 82 -15.95 -19.62 -4.56
CA VAL A 82 -14.54 -19.20 -4.44
C VAL A 82 -14.32 -18.38 -3.18
#